data_AF-A0AAV2TH08-F1
#
_entry.id   AF-A0AAV2TH08-F1
#
_cell.length_a   1.000
_cell.length_b   1.000
_cell.length_c   1.000
_cell.angle_alpha   90.00
_cell.angle_beta   90.00
_cell.angle_gamma   90.00
#
_symmetry.space_group_name_H-M   'P 1'
#
loop_
_entity.id
_entity.type
_entity.pdbx_description
1 polymer ?
#
loop_
_entity_poly.entity_id
_entity_poly.type
_entity_poly.pdbx_seq_one_letter_code
_entity_poly.pdbx_strand_id
1 'polypeptide(L)'
;MYELKEHGIITHPVPEELWDLEKFRQQFRCTVISQSEFLEFDMMNLDCSFANAIRRILICEVPSVCIDRVYLQQNTSLMPDEVLCHRLGLIPLTVDPNLLTFPTKSLPETDDISGFNPAEHVIFDLHVEFKKAESKPQNRVAKEGANEEGIASVKSLSIYSSDLKWVPLPGQKETIAGDDGPPSAASQTILLNKLAVGDEVEARCLAVKGIGRDHAKFSPVCAAHYKFMPIITLLRPVEGDLAKKLQRSFAPGVIGIDEESQAAFVLNSRLDNGSREHMRHPEFGSDVIDVRIDPSHCIFTVESVDPVHRPPLGLVRSAIDVMISKCEHYLAVTETPGFGQTTDVTAHVKSQTSTSGAGTDETIKDSVAPGGNRSQVNGHEVGLEVTHMSPDRKRVTYTFYGEDHTLGSALRFCILRSTRASFCGYCIPHPLEDKIHFDIQVHDGSASDVLRDGLRCLRDCFTHIRSVFKKAVSEFKKTCTEKA
;
A
#
# COMPACT_ATOMS: atom_id res chain seq x y z
N MET A 1 -34.50 29.09 -4.70
CA MET A 1 -33.62 30.28 -4.62
C MET A 1 -32.80 30.13 -3.33
N TYR A 2 -31.61 29.54 -3.44
CA TYR A 2 -30.49 29.65 -2.50
C TYR A 2 -29.24 29.26 -3.32
N GLU A 3 -28.52 30.28 -3.81
CA GLU A 3 -27.19 30.14 -4.39
C GLU A 3 -26.16 30.18 -3.26
N LEU A 4 -25.28 29.18 -3.23
CA LEU A 4 -23.98 29.26 -2.56
C LEU A 4 -22.92 29.00 -3.64
N LYS A 5 -22.52 30.07 -4.31
CA LYS A 5 -21.32 30.12 -5.17
C LYS A 5 -20.22 30.79 -4.37
N GLU A 6 -19.42 30.01 -3.67
CA GLU A 6 -18.09 30.38 -3.19
C GLU A 6 -17.49 29.13 -2.54
N HIS A 7 -16.92 28.27 -3.37
CA HIS A 7 -15.88 27.25 -3.12
C HIS A 7 -15.93 26.32 -4.33
N GLY A 8 -14.89 26.37 -5.17
CA GLY A 8 -14.81 25.70 -6.46
C GLY A 8 -14.71 24.17 -6.39
N ILE A 9 -15.66 23.52 -5.73
CA ILE A 9 -15.95 22.10 -5.92
C ILE A 9 -17.23 22.06 -6.74
N ILE A 10 -17.09 22.13 -8.06
CA ILE A 10 -18.16 21.69 -8.95
C ILE A 10 -18.24 20.18 -8.74
N THR A 11 -19.23 19.75 -7.95
CA THR A 11 -19.70 18.37 -7.99
C THR A 11 -19.95 18.04 -9.45
N HIS A 12 -19.39 16.91 -9.93
CA HIS A 12 -19.81 16.36 -11.22
C HIS A 12 -21.34 16.44 -11.30
N PRO A 13 -21.90 16.78 -12.48
CA PRO A 13 -23.33 16.59 -12.66
C PRO A 13 -23.63 15.17 -12.19
N VAL A 14 -24.57 15.05 -11.25
CA VAL A 14 -25.15 13.77 -10.85
C VAL A 14 -25.35 13.03 -12.17
N PRO A 15 -24.72 11.86 -12.41
CA PRO A 15 -24.83 11.22 -13.70
C PRO A 15 -26.32 11.07 -13.97
N GLU A 16 -26.79 11.65 -15.09
CA GLU A 16 -28.21 11.64 -15.49
C GLU A 16 -28.75 10.21 -15.61
N GLU A 17 -27.86 9.22 -15.64
CA GLU A 17 -28.15 7.81 -15.67
C GLU A 17 -27.69 7.09 -14.40
N LEU A 18 -28.56 6.22 -13.88
CA LEU A 18 -28.22 5.27 -12.83
C LEU A 18 -26.99 4.44 -13.22
N TRP A 19 -26.04 4.33 -12.30
CA TRP A 19 -24.84 3.54 -12.51
C TRP A 19 -25.18 2.06 -12.69
N ASP A 20 -24.51 1.43 -13.65
CA ASP A 20 -24.66 0.01 -13.98
C ASP A 20 -23.27 -0.62 -14.12
N LEU A 21 -23.12 -1.83 -13.59
CA LEU A 21 -21.91 -2.62 -13.67
C LEU A 21 -21.54 -2.90 -15.13
N GLU A 22 -22.53 -3.14 -16.00
CA GLU A 22 -22.28 -3.38 -17.42
C GLU A 22 -21.77 -2.14 -18.14
N LYS A 23 -22.32 -0.96 -17.81
CA LYS A 23 -21.79 0.33 -18.31
C LYS A 23 -20.35 0.56 -17.83
N PHE A 24 -20.06 0.28 -16.55
CA PHE A 24 -18.69 0.35 -16.03
C PHE A 24 -17.76 -0.59 -16.81
N ARG A 25 -18.20 -1.84 -17.08
CA ARG A 25 -17.40 -2.81 -17.82
C ARG A 25 -17.03 -2.34 -19.23
N GLN A 26 -17.95 -1.63 -19.89
CA GLN A 26 -17.76 -1.09 -21.24
C GLN A 26 -16.90 0.18 -21.25
N GLN A 27 -17.04 1.04 -20.25
CA GLN A 27 -16.38 2.35 -20.20
C GLN A 27 -14.97 2.28 -19.59
N PHE A 28 -14.74 1.41 -18.60
CA PHE A 28 -13.45 1.32 -17.93
C PHE A 28 -12.34 0.90 -18.90
N ARG A 29 -11.25 1.68 -18.93
CA ARG A 29 -10.09 1.41 -19.77
C ARG A 29 -8.81 1.54 -18.94
N CYS A 30 -7.85 0.68 -19.24
CA CYS A 30 -6.52 0.73 -18.63
C CYS A 30 -5.47 0.71 -19.74
N THR A 31 -4.46 1.57 -19.66
CA THR A 31 -3.36 1.60 -20.62
C THR A 31 -2.03 1.72 -19.89
N VAL A 32 -1.09 0.82 -20.16
CA VAL A 32 0.28 0.90 -19.62
C VAL A 32 1.12 1.78 -20.54
N ILE A 33 1.74 2.81 -19.98
CA ILE A 33 2.50 3.82 -20.74
C ILE A 33 3.98 3.46 -20.76
N SER A 34 4.54 3.16 -19.59
CA SER A 34 5.95 2.82 -19.46
C SER A 34 6.19 1.80 -18.35
N GLN A 35 7.22 1.00 -18.55
CA GLN A 35 7.75 0.08 -17.55
C GLN A 35 9.28 0.14 -17.68
N SER A 36 9.90 1.05 -16.94
CA SER A 36 11.36 1.14 -16.81
C SER A 36 11.74 0.85 -15.35
N GLU A 37 12.22 1.85 -14.62
CA GLU A 37 12.49 1.79 -13.18
C GLU A 37 11.19 1.83 -12.36
N PHE A 38 10.16 2.45 -12.93
CA PHE A 38 8.82 2.51 -12.37
C PHE A 38 7.79 2.09 -13.42
N LEU A 39 6.59 1.78 -12.96
CA LEU A 39 5.43 1.52 -13.79
C LEU A 39 4.54 2.75 -13.84
N GLU A 40 4.30 3.27 -15.04
CA GLU A 40 3.30 4.30 -15.29
C GLU A 40 2.13 3.73 -16.11
N PHE A 41 0.92 3.88 -15.60
CA PHE A 41 -0.29 3.41 -16.28
C PHE A 41 -1.49 4.29 -15.97
N ASP A 42 -2.45 4.30 -16.88
CA ASP A 42 -3.67 5.09 -16.76
C ASP A 42 -4.86 4.19 -16.49
N MET A 43 -5.74 4.64 -15.60
CA MET A 43 -7.07 4.09 -15.37
C MET A 43 -8.11 5.18 -15.69
N MET A 44 -8.91 4.93 -16.73
CA MET A 44 -9.92 5.86 -17.22
C MET A 44 -11.33 5.34 -16.90
N ASN A 45 -12.26 6.27 -16.66
CA ASN A 45 -13.64 6.01 -16.24
C ASN A 45 -13.71 5.20 -14.93
N LEU A 46 -12.88 5.58 -13.96
CA LEU A 46 -12.80 4.99 -12.62
C LEU A 46 -13.10 6.04 -11.56
N ASP A 47 -13.79 5.67 -10.48
CA ASP A 47 -13.94 6.57 -9.33
C ASP A 47 -12.68 6.65 -8.47
N CYS A 48 -12.46 7.81 -7.87
CA CYS A 48 -11.36 8.09 -6.95
C CYS A 48 -11.30 7.08 -5.79
N SER A 49 -12.43 6.55 -5.30
CA SER A 49 -12.46 5.57 -4.23
C SER A 49 -11.71 4.28 -4.60
N PHE A 50 -11.87 3.81 -5.84
CA PHE A 50 -11.21 2.59 -6.32
C PHE A 50 -9.72 2.83 -6.57
N ALA A 51 -9.37 3.98 -7.17
CA ALA A 51 -7.99 4.39 -7.35
C ALA A 51 -7.25 4.49 -6.00
N ASN A 52 -7.85 5.19 -5.04
CA ASN A 52 -7.27 5.35 -3.70
C ASN A 52 -7.20 4.02 -2.95
N ALA A 53 -8.16 3.12 -3.13
CA ALA A 53 -8.11 1.78 -2.54
C ALA A 53 -6.89 0.99 -3.07
N ILE A 54 -6.67 0.95 -4.39
CA ILE A 54 -5.50 0.29 -4.99
C ILE A 54 -4.20 0.91 -4.43
N ARG A 55 -4.12 2.24 -4.37
CA ARG A 55 -2.95 2.95 -3.84
C ARG A 55 -2.67 2.59 -2.37
N ARG A 56 -3.71 2.56 -1.52
CA ARG A 56 -3.57 2.24 -0.09
C ARG A 56 -3.17 0.78 0.12
N ILE A 57 -3.76 -0.14 -0.63
CA ILE A 57 -3.42 -1.57 -0.55
C ILE A 57 -1.96 -1.80 -0.95
N LEU A 58 -1.50 -1.16 -2.03
CA LEU A 58 -0.10 -1.23 -2.48
C LEU A 58 0.90 -0.87 -1.38
N ILE A 59 0.59 0.14 -0.57
CA ILE A 59 1.49 0.64 0.49
C ILE A 59 1.33 -0.19 1.78
N CYS A 60 0.12 -0.52 2.17
CA CYS A 60 -0.16 -1.02 3.52
C CYS A 60 -0.52 -2.51 3.61
N GLU A 61 -1.02 -3.13 2.55
CA GLU A 61 -1.63 -4.48 2.66
C GLU A 61 -1.01 -5.52 1.73
N VAL A 62 -0.26 -5.12 0.70
CA VAL A 62 0.51 -6.08 -0.09
C VAL A 62 1.66 -6.62 0.79
N PRO A 63 1.74 -7.95 1.02
CA PRO A 63 2.73 -8.50 1.92
C PRO A 63 4.14 -8.46 1.33
N SER A 64 5.13 -8.42 2.21
CA SER A 64 6.56 -8.54 1.92
C SER A 64 7.29 -9.27 3.05
N VAL A 65 8.57 -9.56 2.85
CA VAL A 65 9.41 -10.27 3.83
C VAL A 65 10.52 -9.34 4.30
N CYS A 66 10.59 -9.12 5.61
CA CYS A 66 11.59 -8.23 6.23
C CYS A 66 12.15 -8.86 7.51
N ILE A 67 13.34 -8.41 7.91
CA ILE A 67 13.92 -8.76 9.21
C ILE A 67 13.05 -8.14 10.31
N ASP A 68 12.61 -8.98 11.24
CA ASP A 68 11.77 -8.55 12.36
C ASP A 68 12.48 -8.70 13.69
N ARG A 69 13.08 -9.87 13.93
CA ARG A 69 13.83 -10.13 15.15
C ARG A 69 15.32 -10.26 14.85
N VAL A 70 16.15 -9.61 15.65
CA VAL A 70 17.61 -9.71 15.57
C VAL A 70 18.11 -10.21 16.92
N TYR A 71 18.80 -11.34 16.92
CA TYR A 71 19.49 -11.88 18.07
C TYR A 71 20.94 -11.43 17.99
N LEU A 72 21.32 -10.47 18.84
CA LEU A 72 22.69 -9.98 18.92
C LEU A 72 23.48 -10.85 19.89
N GLN A 73 24.55 -11.48 19.40
CA GLN A 73 25.50 -12.19 20.25
C GLN A 73 26.61 -11.24 20.73
N GLN A 74 27.10 -10.37 19.84
CA GLN A 74 28.15 -9.40 20.15
C GLN A 74 27.98 -8.13 19.31
N ASN A 75 28.12 -6.97 19.94
CA ASN A 75 28.28 -5.68 19.26
C ASN A 75 29.24 -4.80 20.06
N THR A 76 30.49 -4.72 19.62
CA THR A 76 31.49 -3.84 20.21
C THR A 76 31.67 -2.55 19.42
N SER A 77 30.85 -2.33 18.38
CA SER A 77 30.91 -1.13 17.56
C SER A 77 30.40 0.11 18.30
N LEU A 78 30.65 1.29 17.72
CA LEU A 78 30.12 2.56 18.24
C LEU A 78 28.60 2.70 18.08
N MET A 79 27.96 1.90 17.22
CA MET A 79 26.53 2.01 16.95
C MET A 79 25.74 1.26 18.03
N PRO A 80 24.78 1.92 18.72
CA PRO A 80 23.92 1.24 19.67
C PRO A 80 23.12 0.10 19.03
N ASP A 81 22.85 -0.94 19.82
CA ASP A 81 22.19 -2.18 19.41
C ASP A 81 20.84 -1.91 18.74
N GLU A 82 20.00 -1.07 19.37
CA GLU A 82 18.67 -0.73 18.87
C GLU A 82 18.71 -0.05 17.50
N VAL A 83 19.73 0.79 17.26
CA VAL A 83 19.91 1.49 15.99
C VAL A 83 20.37 0.50 14.91
N LEU A 84 21.30 -0.39 15.24
CA LEU A 84 21.76 -1.44 14.32
C LEU A 84 20.62 -2.38 13.94
N CYS A 85 19.87 -2.88 14.92
CA CYS A 85 18.70 -3.74 14.71
C CYS A 85 17.63 -3.06 13.85
N HIS A 86 17.32 -1.79 14.12
CA HIS A 86 16.37 -1.03 13.32
C HIS A 86 16.84 -0.89 11.86
N ARG A 87 18.14 -0.61 11.62
CA ARG A 87 18.71 -0.55 10.26
C ARG A 87 18.63 -1.90 9.55
N LEU A 88 18.93 -3.00 10.25
CA LEU A 88 18.82 -4.35 9.70
C LEU A 88 17.37 -4.66 9.28
N GLY A 89 16.39 -4.26 10.10
CA GLY A 89 14.96 -4.42 9.80
C GLY A 89 14.49 -3.68 8.54
N LEU A 90 15.15 -2.60 8.15
CA LEU A 90 14.81 -1.78 6.98
C LEU A 90 15.47 -2.26 5.67
N ILE A 91 16.27 -3.32 5.71
CA ILE A 91 16.90 -3.86 4.51
C ILE A 91 15.85 -4.65 3.70
N PRO A 92 15.57 -4.27 2.45
CA PRO A 92 14.71 -5.07 1.60
C PRO A 92 15.39 -6.38 1.21
N LEU A 93 14.63 -7.48 1.28
CA LEU A 93 15.11 -8.83 0.96
C LEU A 93 14.50 -9.33 -0.35
N THR A 94 15.24 -10.15 -1.09
CA THR A 94 14.83 -10.70 -2.40
C THR A 94 13.91 -11.93 -2.29
N VAL A 95 13.16 -12.06 -1.18
CA VAL A 95 12.34 -13.25 -0.91
C VAL A 95 10.91 -13.03 -1.41
N ASP A 96 10.37 -13.97 -2.21
CA ASP A 96 8.96 -13.94 -2.57
C ASP A 96 8.08 -14.28 -1.35
N PRO A 97 7.24 -13.35 -0.86
CA PRO A 97 6.35 -13.61 0.27
C PRO A 97 5.30 -14.69 0.00
N ASN A 98 5.05 -15.10 -1.25
CA ASN A 98 4.13 -16.19 -1.54
C ASN A 98 4.67 -17.56 -1.11
N LEU A 99 5.98 -17.69 -0.94
CA LEU A 99 6.64 -18.92 -0.48
C LEU A 99 6.53 -19.12 1.03
N LEU A 100 6.13 -18.08 1.77
CA LEU A 100 6.01 -18.08 3.23
C LEU A 100 4.56 -17.91 3.68
N THR A 101 4.23 -18.53 4.80
CA THR A 101 3.00 -18.26 5.55
C THR A 101 3.22 -17.12 6.53
N PHE A 102 2.14 -16.43 6.92
CA PHE A 102 2.22 -15.45 8.00
C PHE A 102 2.56 -16.13 9.33
N PRO A 103 3.32 -15.47 10.22
CA PRO A 103 3.65 -16.04 11.51
C PRO A 103 2.39 -16.27 12.34
N THR A 104 2.20 -17.50 12.82
CA THR A 104 1.00 -17.89 13.60
C THR A 104 1.20 -17.76 15.11
N LYS A 105 2.46 -17.74 15.56
CA LYS A 105 2.86 -17.65 16.97
C LYS A 105 3.80 -16.46 17.17
N SER A 106 4.01 -16.10 18.44
CA SER A 106 5.07 -15.15 18.80
C SER A 106 6.42 -15.68 18.33
N LEU A 107 7.26 -14.76 17.87
CA LEU A 107 8.59 -15.10 17.39
C LEU A 107 9.43 -15.69 18.54
N PRO A 108 10.27 -16.72 18.27
CA PRO A 108 11.08 -17.36 19.30
C PRO A 108 11.93 -16.37 20.09
N GLU A 109 12.09 -16.61 21.39
CA GLU A 109 12.91 -15.74 22.24
C GLU A 109 14.42 -15.99 22.07
N THR A 110 14.79 -17.21 21.68
CA THR A 110 16.17 -17.65 21.48
C THR A 110 16.53 -17.76 20.01
N ASP A 111 17.84 -17.77 19.73
CA ASP A 111 18.41 -17.92 18.40
C ASP A 111 18.62 -19.38 17.97
N ASP A 112 18.05 -20.33 18.72
CA ASP A 112 18.13 -21.76 18.43
C ASP A 112 17.34 -22.10 17.18
N ILE A 113 18.04 -22.70 16.22
CA ILE A 113 17.51 -23.09 14.92
C ILE A 113 16.32 -24.05 15.05
N SER A 114 16.30 -24.88 16.10
CA SER A 114 15.22 -25.83 16.35
C SER A 114 13.85 -25.16 16.59
N GLY A 115 13.85 -23.91 17.07
CA GLY A 115 12.65 -23.13 17.33
C GLY A 115 12.05 -22.45 16.09
N PHE A 116 12.74 -22.47 14.95
CA PHE A 116 12.29 -21.79 13.75
C PHE A 116 11.46 -22.70 12.83
N ASN A 117 10.33 -22.18 12.35
CA ASN A 117 9.47 -22.86 11.40
C ASN A 117 9.92 -22.54 9.95
N PRO A 118 10.35 -23.53 9.14
CA PRO A 118 10.79 -23.30 7.76
C PRO A 118 9.73 -22.68 6.83
N ALA A 119 8.44 -22.81 7.16
CA ALA A 119 7.35 -22.23 6.37
C ALA A 119 7.06 -20.75 6.70
N GLU A 120 7.47 -20.27 7.88
CA GLU A 120 7.18 -18.92 8.37
C GLU A 120 8.42 -18.02 8.42
N HIS A 121 9.62 -18.61 8.55
CA HIS A 121 10.85 -17.90 8.92
C HIS A 121 11.97 -18.06 7.89
N VAL A 122 12.75 -17.00 7.68
CA VAL A 122 14.00 -17.03 6.88
C VAL A 122 15.12 -16.40 7.71
N ILE A 123 16.33 -16.98 7.70
CA ILE A 123 17.42 -16.59 8.60
C ILE A 123 18.60 -16.02 7.83
N PHE A 124 19.17 -14.93 8.36
CA PHE A 124 20.41 -14.34 7.88
C PHE A 124 21.39 -14.13 9.03
N ASP A 125 22.62 -14.60 8.91
CA ASP A 125 23.68 -14.35 9.88
C ASP A 125 24.57 -13.20 9.37
N LEU A 126 24.89 -12.28 10.29
CA LEU A 126 25.87 -11.22 10.10
C LEU A 126 27.02 -11.46 11.08
N HIS A 127 28.20 -11.75 10.58
CA HIS A 127 29.40 -11.90 11.39
C HIS A 127 30.54 -11.16 10.69
N VAL A 128 30.97 -10.04 11.26
CA VAL A 128 32.09 -9.23 10.75
C VAL A 128 32.95 -8.75 11.92
N GLU A 129 34.25 -9.03 11.82
CA GLU A 129 35.25 -8.62 12.80
C GLU A 129 36.37 -7.82 12.10
N PHE A 130 36.78 -6.69 12.68
CA PHE A 130 37.88 -5.89 12.16
C PHE A 130 39.17 -6.12 12.95
N LYS A 131 39.86 -7.22 12.65
CA LYS A 131 41.20 -7.48 13.20
C LYS A 131 42.27 -6.60 12.54
N LYS A 132 43.23 -6.11 13.33
CA LYS A 132 44.45 -5.44 12.83
C LYS A 132 45.35 -6.49 12.17
N ALA A 133 45.20 -6.73 10.88
CA ALA A 133 46.10 -7.60 10.12
C ALA A 133 47.20 -6.77 9.44
N GLU A 134 48.46 -7.20 9.56
CA GLU A 134 49.59 -6.71 8.78
C GLU A 134 49.23 -6.71 7.27
N SER A 135 49.11 -5.50 6.72
CA SER A 135 49.28 -5.15 5.31
C SER A 135 48.92 -6.20 4.23
N LYS A 136 47.63 -6.36 3.92
CA LYS A 136 47.19 -6.38 2.50
C LYS A 136 45.85 -5.65 2.33
N PRO A 137 45.76 -4.65 1.43
CA PRO A 137 44.55 -3.86 1.27
C PRO A 137 43.50 -4.67 0.50
N GLN A 138 42.44 -5.10 1.18
CA GLN A 138 41.17 -5.37 0.51
C GLN A 138 40.53 -4.02 0.13
N ASN A 139 39.97 -3.91 -1.08
CA ASN A 139 39.36 -2.70 -1.65
C ASN A 139 38.12 -2.15 -0.88
N ARG A 140 37.87 -2.60 0.36
CA ARG A 140 36.74 -2.18 1.22
C ARG A 140 37.11 -1.07 2.22
N VAL A 141 38.31 -0.50 2.09
CA VAL A 141 38.82 0.56 2.98
C VAL A 141 38.49 1.94 2.40
N ALA A 142 37.78 2.76 3.18
CA ALA A 142 37.62 4.18 2.86
C ALA A 142 39.00 4.88 2.91
N LYS A 143 39.48 5.37 1.77
CA LYS A 143 40.65 6.26 1.68
C LYS A 143 40.17 7.70 1.66
N GLU A 144 40.40 8.44 2.73
CA GLU A 144 40.27 9.90 2.73
C GLU A 144 41.59 10.53 3.19
N GLY A 145 42.14 11.41 2.35
CA GLY A 145 43.28 12.27 2.67
C GLY A 145 44.64 11.57 2.72
N ALA A 146 45.56 11.99 1.85
CA ALA A 146 46.97 11.64 1.99
C ALA A 146 47.58 12.49 3.10
N ASN A 147 48.03 11.86 4.19
CA ASN A 147 49.06 12.46 5.05
C ASN A 147 50.43 12.25 4.37
N GLU A 148 51.34 13.20 4.55
CA GLU A 148 52.66 13.33 3.89
C GLU A 148 53.65 12.15 4.08
N GLU A 149 53.23 11.00 4.63
CA GLU A 149 54.12 9.84 4.89
C GLU A 149 53.68 8.52 4.22
N GLY A 150 52.76 8.54 3.26
CA GLY A 150 52.54 7.38 2.36
C GLY A 150 52.01 6.09 3.00
N ILE A 151 51.60 6.11 4.28
CA ILE A 151 50.92 4.99 4.95
C ILE A 151 49.41 5.21 4.85
N ALA A 152 48.71 4.33 4.12
CA ALA A 152 47.25 4.32 4.10
C ALA A 152 46.72 3.97 5.50
N SER A 153 46.33 4.97 6.29
CA SER A 153 45.69 4.75 7.59
C SER A 153 44.29 4.17 7.37
N VAL A 154 44.16 2.84 7.42
CA VAL A 154 42.84 2.18 7.46
C VAL A 154 42.18 2.58 8.78
N LYS A 155 41.30 3.58 8.76
CA LYS A 155 40.65 4.08 9.98
C LYS A 155 39.41 3.27 10.38
N SER A 156 38.70 2.65 9.42
CA SER A 156 37.46 1.93 9.69
C SER A 156 37.13 0.89 8.62
N LEU A 157 36.49 -0.21 9.00
CA LEU A 157 35.91 -1.20 8.10
C LEU A 157 34.41 -0.93 7.93
N SER A 158 33.92 -0.81 6.70
CA SER A 158 32.49 -0.62 6.43
C SER A 158 31.80 -1.98 6.27
N ILE A 159 30.72 -2.19 7.01
CA ILE A 159 29.81 -3.34 6.89
C ILE A 159 28.70 -2.97 5.91
N TYR A 160 28.48 -3.80 4.91
CA TYR A 160 27.42 -3.61 3.92
C TYR A 160 26.35 -4.70 4.02
N SER A 161 25.19 -4.47 3.38
CA SER A 161 24.14 -5.48 3.26
C SER A 161 24.59 -6.76 2.56
N SER A 162 25.65 -6.72 1.75
CA SER A 162 26.27 -7.92 1.17
C SER A 162 26.90 -8.87 2.19
N ASP A 163 27.17 -8.39 3.41
CA ASP A 163 27.76 -9.20 4.46
C ASP A 163 26.71 -10.04 5.21
N LEU A 164 25.41 -9.84 4.94
CA LEU A 164 24.32 -10.72 5.40
C LEU A 164 24.34 -12.03 4.63
N LYS A 165 24.48 -13.15 5.35
CA LYS A 165 24.55 -14.48 4.77
C LYS A 165 23.32 -15.29 5.11
N TRP A 166 22.60 -15.74 4.10
CA TRP A 166 21.44 -16.61 4.31
C TRP A 166 21.84 -17.96 4.91
N VAL A 167 21.11 -18.38 5.95
CA VAL A 167 21.24 -19.68 6.59
C VAL A 167 19.97 -20.48 6.31
N PRO A 168 20.02 -21.50 5.43
CA PRO A 168 18.84 -22.25 5.03
C PRO A 168 18.33 -23.16 6.15
N LEU A 169 17.03 -23.05 6.45
CA LEU A 169 16.33 -24.03 7.29
C LEU A 169 16.04 -25.33 6.51
N PRO A 170 15.71 -26.43 7.19
CA PRO A 170 15.40 -27.70 6.54
C PRO A 170 14.34 -27.55 5.43
N GLY A 171 14.67 -27.95 4.20
CA GLY A 171 13.78 -27.88 3.02
C GLY A 171 13.73 -26.53 2.29
N GLN A 172 14.39 -25.48 2.78
CA GLN A 172 14.36 -24.16 2.14
C GLN A 172 15.30 -24.01 0.94
N LYS A 173 16.33 -24.85 0.84
CA LYS A 173 17.22 -24.84 -0.32
C LYS A 173 16.47 -25.17 -1.60
N GLU A 174 15.54 -26.11 -1.53
CA GLU A 174 14.74 -26.51 -2.69
C GLU A 174 13.59 -25.54 -2.96
N THR A 175 12.93 -25.02 -1.93
CA THR A 175 11.72 -24.20 -2.08
C THR A 175 12.00 -22.72 -2.33
N ILE A 176 12.99 -22.14 -1.64
CA ILE A 176 13.24 -20.69 -1.66
C ILE A 176 14.40 -20.35 -2.62
N ALA A 177 15.50 -21.10 -2.60
CA ALA A 177 16.63 -20.75 -3.47
C ALA A 177 16.38 -21.08 -4.94
N GLY A 178 15.60 -22.14 -5.24
CA GLY A 178 15.09 -22.46 -6.57
C GLY A 178 16.07 -22.17 -7.73
N ASP A 179 15.55 -21.52 -8.77
CA ASP A 179 16.31 -21.07 -9.95
C ASP A 179 16.90 -19.65 -9.78
N ASP A 180 16.34 -18.84 -8.87
CA ASP A 180 16.70 -17.42 -8.67
C ASP A 180 17.92 -17.22 -7.75
N GLY A 181 18.40 -18.29 -7.11
CA GLY A 181 19.55 -18.27 -6.22
C GLY A 181 19.20 -18.01 -4.76
N PRO A 182 20.19 -17.99 -3.86
CA PRO A 182 19.95 -17.83 -2.44
C PRO A 182 19.34 -16.45 -2.12
N PRO A 183 18.38 -16.37 -1.17
CA PRO A 183 17.92 -15.11 -0.61
C PRO A 183 19.06 -14.18 -0.22
N SER A 184 18.92 -12.90 -0.56
CA SER A 184 19.89 -11.87 -0.20
C SER A 184 19.21 -10.51 -0.04
N ALA A 185 19.98 -9.47 0.29
CA ALA A 185 19.48 -8.10 0.27
C ALA A 185 19.23 -7.63 -1.18
N ALA A 186 18.14 -6.90 -1.43
CA ALA A 186 17.82 -6.40 -2.77
C ALA A 186 18.90 -5.44 -3.31
N SER A 187 19.54 -4.68 -2.43
CA SER A 187 20.76 -3.93 -2.74
C SER A 187 21.91 -4.43 -1.87
N GLN A 188 23.05 -4.68 -2.49
CA GLN A 188 24.26 -5.22 -1.87
C GLN A 188 25.19 -4.14 -1.29
N THR A 189 24.87 -2.86 -1.52
CA THR A 189 25.73 -1.72 -1.18
C THR A 189 25.18 -0.85 -0.05
N ILE A 190 24.14 -1.31 0.65
CA ILE A 190 23.55 -0.56 1.77
C ILE A 190 24.55 -0.59 2.93
N LEU A 191 25.08 0.57 3.32
CA LEU A 191 25.98 0.67 4.46
C LEU A 191 25.20 0.44 5.77
N LEU A 192 25.62 -0.57 6.54
CA LEU A 192 24.99 -0.93 7.81
C LEU A 192 25.67 -0.24 8.99
N ASN A 193 26.99 -0.42 9.09
CA ASN A 193 27.78 0.08 10.21
C ASN A 193 29.25 0.29 9.77
N LYS A 194 30.03 0.99 10.60
CA LYS A 194 31.49 1.14 10.44
C LYS A 194 32.18 0.71 11.72
N LEU A 195 33.10 -0.22 11.59
CA LEU A 195 33.88 -0.79 12.69
C LEU A 195 35.23 -0.09 12.83
N ALA A 196 35.66 0.15 14.06
CA ALA A 196 37.04 0.47 14.40
C ALA A 196 37.87 -0.81 14.54
N VAL A 197 39.19 -0.66 14.54
CA VAL A 197 40.11 -1.80 14.69
C VAL A 197 39.90 -2.46 16.05
N GLY A 198 39.57 -3.74 16.06
CA GLY A 198 39.24 -4.52 17.25
C GLY A 198 37.73 -4.71 17.47
N ASP A 199 36.87 -4.02 16.72
CA ASP A 199 35.42 -4.17 16.85
C ASP A 199 34.93 -5.41 16.10
N GLU A 200 33.81 -5.95 16.57
CA GLU A 200 33.10 -7.11 16.04
C GLU A 200 31.59 -6.89 16.14
N VAL A 201 30.88 -7.37 15.13
CA VAL A 201 29.42 -7.48 15.13
C VAL A 201 29.06 -8.91 14.74
N GLU A 202 28.33 -9.57 15.64
CA GLU A 202 27.75 -10.90 15.44
C GLU A 202 26.26 -10.85 15.77
N ALA A 203 25.44 -11.14 14.77
CA ALA A 203 23.98 -11.10 14.86
C ALA A 203 23.33 -12.18 13.99
N ARG A 204 22.24 -12.78 14.49
CA ARG A 204 21.31 -13.59 13.71
C ARG A 204 20.01 -12.83 13.47
N CYS A 205 19.63 -12.67 12.21
CA CYS A 205 18.45 -11.95 11.78
C CYS A 205 17.35 -12.93 11.33
N LEU A 206 16.18 -12.83 11.94
CA LEU A 206 14.98 -13.59 11.60
C LEU A 206 14.06 -12.71 10.75
N ALA A 207 13.84 -13.12 9.50
CA ALA A 207 12.92 -12.48 8.58
C ALA A 207 11.59 -13.24 8.50
N VAL A 208 10.50 -12.47 8.45
CA VAL A 208 9.12 -12.98 8.46
C VAL A 208 8.28 -12.24 7.42
N LYS A 209 7.18 -12.86 7.02
CA LYS A 209 6.17 -12.24 6.17
C LYS A 209 5.30 -11.27 6.99
N GLY A 210 5.16 -10.04 6.51
CA GLY A 210 4.33 -9.01 7.14
C GLY A 210 3.70 -8.06 6.12
N ILE A 211 2.94 -7.07 6.61
CA ILE A 211 2.25 -6.06 5.79
C ILE A 211 2.61 -4.64 6.24
N GLY A 212 2.60 -3.68 5.31
CA GLY A 212 2.99 -2.29 5.57
C GLY A 212 2.12 -1.54 6.60
N ARG A 213 0.92 -2.05 6.89
CA ARG A 213 0.00 -1.51 7.91
C ARG A 213 0.56 -1.68 9.32
N ASP A 214 1.27 -2.79 9.57
CA ASP A 214 1.89 -3.08 10.86
C ASP A 214 3.16 -2.24 11.03
N HIS A 215 4.05 -2.28 10.03
CA HIS A 215 5.27 -1.48 10.03
C HIS A 215 5.68 -1.09 8.61
N ALA A 216 6.11 0.16 8.42
CA ALA A 216 6.48 0.71 7.11
C ALA A 216 7.58 -0.08 6.40
N LYS A 217 8.44 -0.79 7.15
CA LYS A 217 9.48 -1.69 6.61
C LYS A 217 8.90 -2.75 5.66
N PHE A 218 7.66 -3.19 5.90
CA PHE A 218 6.97 -4.18 5.07
C PHE A 218 6.28 -3.58 3.83
N SER A 219 6.38 -2.27 3.59
CA SER A 219 5.87 -1.69 2.34
C SER A 219 6.72 -2.20 1.16
N PRO A 220 6.12 -2.90 0.17
CA PRO A 220 6.86 -3.41 -0.98
C PRO A 220 7.12 -2.34 -2.05
N VAL A 221 6.55 -1.15 -1.88
CA VAL A 221 6.70 0.00 -2.78
C VAL A 221 7.54 1.10 -2.13
N CYS A 222 8.42 1.71 -2.91
CA CYS A 222 9.08 2.96 -2.55
C CYS A 222 8.09 4.13 -2.64
N ALA A 223 7.35 4.16 -3.75
CA ALA A 223 6.32 5.15 -4.01
C ALA A 223 5.16 4.51 -4.77
N ALA A 224 3.94 4.80 -4.33
CA ALA A 224 2.72 4.49 -5.06
C ALA A 224 1.79 5.70 -4.95
N HIS A 225 1.60 6.41 -6.05
CA HIS A 225 0.73 7.56 -6.11
C HIS A 225 -0.01 7.63 -7.44
N TYR A 226 -1.01 8.49 -7.48
CA TYR A 226 -1.68 8.83 -8.72
C TYR A 226 -1.94 10.33 -8.77
N LYS A 227 -2.05 10.86 -9.99
CA LYS A 227 -2.57 12.20 -10.26
C LYS A 227 -3.75 12.11 -11.21
N PHE A 228 -4.63 13.08 -11.15
CA PHE A 228 -5.71 13.19 -12.13
C PHE A 228 -5.19 13.81 -13.42
N MET A 229 -5.75 13.40 -14.57
CA MET A 229 -5.38 13.97 -15.86
C MET A 229 -5.74 15.46 -15.89
N PRO A 230 -4.77 16.36 -16.14
CA PRO A 230 -5.06 17.78 -16.33
C PRO A 230 -5.83 17.99 -17.63
N ILE A 231 -6.89 18.78 -17.56
CA ILE A 231 -7.62 19.31 -18.71
C ILE A 231 -7.25 20.78 -18.82
N ILE A 232 -6.57 21.14 -19.91
CA ILE A 232 -6.22 22.53 -20.22
C ILE A 232 -7.02 22.90 -21.46
N THR A 233 -7.82 23.95 -21.37
CA THR A 233 -8.62 24.47 -22.50
C THR A 233 -8.32 25.95 -22.68
N LEU A 234 -7.93 26.33 -23.91
CA LEU A 234 -7.80 27.72 -24.30
C LEU A 234 -9.18 28.19 -24.78
N LEU A 235 -9.79 29.12 -24.05
CA LEU A 235 -11.11 29.67 -24.35
C LEU A 235 -11.05 30.75 -25.44
N ARG A 236 -9.87 31.36 -25.62
CA ARG A 236 -9.57 32.34 -26.65
C ARG A 236 -8.23 32.03 -27.33
N PRO A 237 -8.06 32.42 -28.60
CA PRO A 237 -6.75 32.35 -29.24
C PRO A 237 -5.79 33.29 -28.51
N VAL A 238 -4.61 32.76 -28.17
CA VAL A 238 -3.51 33.51 -27.55
C VAL A 238 -2.35 33.46 -28.53
N GLU A 239 -1.93 34.62 -29.03
CA GLU A 239 -0.98 34.71 -30.15
C GLU A 239 0.25 35.55 -29.79
N GLY A 240 1.33 35.39 -30.58
CA GLY A 240 2.51 36.23 -30.51
C GLY A 240 3.26 36.15 -29.18
N ASP A 241 3.61 37.30 -28.60
CA ASP A 241 4.40 37.33 -27.35
C ASP A 241 3.61 36.82 -26.13
N LEU A 242 2.27 36.95 -26.16
CA LEU A 242 1.40 36.36 -25.15
C LEU A 242 1.45 34.83 -25.21
N ALA A 243 1.53 34.24 -26.41
CA ALA A 243 1.66 32.79 -26.58
C ALA A 243 2.98 32.28 -25.97
N LYS A 244 4.09 33.00 -26.20
CA LYS A 244 5.40 32.67 -25.60
C LYS A 244 5.39 32.82 -24.09
N LYS A 245 4.73 33.85 -23.56
CA LYS A 245 4.56 34.06 -22.12
C LYS A 245 3.71 32.94 -21.50
N LEU A 246 2.60 32.57 -22.15
CA LEU A 246 1.75 31.46 -21.73
C LEU A 246 2.52 30.14 -21.72
N GLN A 247 3.28 29.85 -22.77
CA GLN A 247 4.11 28.65 -22.83
C GLN A 247 5.11 28.56 -21.67
N ARG A 248 5.74 29.68 -21.27
CA ARG A 248 6.67 29.74 -20.12
C ARG A 248 5.97 29.58 -18.77
N SER A 249 4.66 29.82 -18.69
CA SER A 249 3.87 29.60 -17.48
C SER A 249 3.51 28.13 -17.25
N PHE A 250 3.83 27.22 -18.19
CA PHE A 250 3.59 25.79 -18.05
C PHE A 250 4.90 25.00 -18.15
N ALA A 251 4.85 23.72 -17.75
CA ALA A 251 5.98 22.82 -17.93
C ALA A 251 6.32 22.65 -19.43
N PRO A 252 7.60 22.42 -19.77
CA PRO A 252 8.01 22.18 -21.16
C PRO A 252 7.21 21.03 -21.80
N GLY A 253 6.69 21.27 -23.01
CA GLY A 253 5.90 20.29 -23.77
C GLY A 253 4.40 20.30 -23.47
N VAL A 254 3.91 21.14 -22.54
CA VAL A 254 2.47 21.27 -22.28
C VAL A 254 1.78 22.13 -23.33
N ILE A 255 2.31 23.33 -23.56
CA ILE A 255 1.80 24.29 -24.54
C ILE A 255 2.75 24.35 -25.73
N GLY A 256 2.23 24.08 -26.92
CA GLY A 256 2.90 24.31 -28.19
C GLY A 256 2.57 25.70 -28.73
N ILE A 257 3.40 26.20 -29.63
CA ILE A 257 3.12 27.40 -30.43
C ILE A 257 3.19 26.96 -31.88
N ASP A 258 2.12 27.21 -32.62
CA ASP A 258 2.07 26.90 -34.04
C ASP A 258 2.97 27.86 -34.83
N GLU A 259 3.79 27.33 -35.73
CA GLU A 259 4.79 28.12 -36.45
C GLU A 259 4.14 29.09 -37.44
N GLU A 260 3.03 28.70 -38.07
CA GLU A 260 2.32 29.50 -39.08
C GLU A 260 1.44 30.57 -38.44
N SER A 261 0.54 30.19 -37.53
CA SER A 261 -0.41 31.12 -36.89
C SER A 261 0.17 31.90 -35.71
N GLN A 262 1.34 31.49 -35.17
CA GLN A 262 1.90 32.01 -33.91
C GLN A 262 0.93 31.90 -32.72
N ALA A 263 -0.09 31.03 -32.82
CA ALA A 263 -1.07 30.78 -31.78
C ALA A 263 -0.59 29.66 -30.84
N ALA A 264 -0.87 29.84 -29.54
CA ALA A 264 -0.67 28.80 -28.56
C ALA A 264 -1.74 27.70 -28.72
N PHE A 265 -1.32 26.44 -28.56
CA PHE A 265 -2.22 25.29 -28.50
C PHE A 265 -1.76 24.32 -27.40
N VAL A 266 -2.68 23.51 -26.89
CA VAL A 266 -2.35 22.49 -25.89
C VAL A 266 -1.73 21.30 -26.59
N LEU A 267 -0.44 21.08 -26.39
CA LEU A 267 0.31 19.97 -26.99
C LEU A 267 0.12 18.69 -26.19
N ASN A 268 0.38 18.73 -24.87
CA ASN A 268 0.23 17.57 -24.00
C ASN A 268 -0.05 17.97 -22.54
N SER A 269 -1.32 17.95 -22.14
CA SER A 269 -1.72 18.32 -20.79
C SER A 269 -1.23 17.33 -19.71
N ARG A 270 -0.84 16.09 -20.08
CA ARG A 270 -0.29 15.09 -19.14
C ARG A 270 0.98 15.57 -18.43
N LEU A 271 1.79 16.36 -19.14
CA LEU A 271 3.07 16.86 -18.65
C LEU A 271 2.92 18.03 -17.67
N ASP A 272 1.70 18.55 -17.50
CA ASP A 272 1.47 19.60 -16.53
C ASP A 272 1.69 19.08 -15.10
N ASN A 273 2.36 19.92 -14.31
CA ASN A 273 2.66 19.67 -12.90
C ASN A 273 1.70 20.41 -11.97
N GLY A 274 0.70 21.11 -12.51
CA GLY A 274 -0.29 21.84 -11.73
C GLY A 274 0.26 23.06 -11.01
N SER A 275 1.32 23.70 -11.53
CA SER A 275 1.95 24.89 -10.92
C SER A 275 0.98 26.07 -10.76
N ARG A 276 -0.01 26.17 -11.66
CA ARG A 276 -0.96 27.30 -11.77
C ARG A 276 -0.28 28.66 -11.96
N GLU A 277 0.95 28.68 -12.48
CA GLU A 277 1.72 29.93 -12.67
C GLU A 277 1.00 30.91 -13.61
N HIS A 278 0.26 30.41 -14.61
CA HIS A 278 -0.55 31.25 -15.50
C HIS A 278 -1.50 32.18 -14.75
N MET A 279 -2.05 31.76 -13.60
CA MET A 279 -2.98 32.56 -12.79
C MET A 279 -2.33 33.82 -12.18
N ARG A 280 -1.00 33.89 -12.13
CA ARG A 280 -0.28 35.08 -11.64
C ARG A 280 -0.24 36.20 -12.67
N HIS A 281 -0.53 35.90 -13.94
CA HIS A 281 -0.56 36.88 -15.01
C HIS A 281 -1.99 37.34 -15.26
N PRO A 282 -2.32 38.64 -15.09
CA PRO A 282 -3.68 39.15 -15.32
C PRO A 282 -4.22 38.92 -16.73
N GLU A 283 -3.31 38.80 -17.70
CA GLU A 283 -3.61 38.52 -19.12
C GLU A 283 -4.17 37.09 -19.34
N PHE A 284 -3.93 36.16 -18.41
CA PHE A 284 -4.40 34.77 -18.49
C PHE A 284 -5.50 34.51 -17.46
N GLY A 285 -6.47 35.42 -17.43
CA GLY A 285 -7.67 35.29 -16.61
C GLY A 285 -8.52 34.07 -16.99
N SER A 286 -9.55 33.83 -16.18
CA SER A 286 -10.49 32.70 -16.36
C SER A 286 -11.32 32.76 -17.64
N ASP A 287 -11.28 33.87 -18.38
CA ASP A 287 -11.92 34.06 -19.68
C ASP A 287 -11.00 33.68 -20.86
N VAL A 288 -9.72 33.41 -20.60
CA VAL A 288 -8.70 33.08 -21.62
C VAL A 288 -8.29 31.62 -21.53
N ILE A 289 -8.01 31.13 -20.31
CA ILE A 289 -7.56 29.76 -20.07
C ILE A 289 -8.33 29.15 -18.91
N ASP A 290 -8.66 27.88 -19.07
CA ASP A 290 -9.33 27.09 -18.06
C ASP A 290 -8.53 25.80 -17.82
N VAL A 291 -8.09 25.62 -16.58
CA VAL A 291 -7.31 24.47 -16.14
C VAL A 291 -8.10 23.71 -15.10
N ARG A 292 -8.51 22.49 -15.46
CA ARG A 292 -9.28 21.57 -14.63
C ARG A 292 -8.55 20.24 -14.49
N ILE A 293 -9.11 19.38 -13.65
CA ILE A 293 -8.66 18.00 -13.48
C ILE A 293 -9.82 17.08 -13.82
N ASP A 294 -9.53 15.96 -14.46
CA ASP A 294 -10.50 14.88 -14.67
C ASP A 294 -10.32 13.81 -13.58
N PRO A 295 -11.20 13.75 -12.57
CA PRO A 295 -11.09 12.73 -11.53
C PRO A 295 -11.47 11.33 -12.01
N SER A 296 -12.03 11.19 -13.22
CA SER A 296 -12.33 9.90 -13.83
C SER A 296 -11.12 9.28 -14.55
N HIS A 297 -10.06 10.06 -14.78
CA HIS A 297 -8.81 9.63 -15.42
C HIS A 297 -7.65 9.76 -14.44
N CYS A 298 -7.27 8.64 -13.85
CA CYS A 298 -6.14 8.56 -12.93
C CYS A 298 -4.88 8.08 -13.65
N ILE A 299 -3.78 8.81 -13.48
CA ILE A 299 -2.44 8.46 -13.93
C ILE A 299 -1.68 7.92 -12.72
N PHE A 300 -1.37 6.63 -12.73
CA PHE A 300 -0.68 5.94 -11.65
C PHE A 300 0.82 5.81 -11.91
N THR A 301 1.60 5.98 -10.85
CA THR A 301 3.04 5.73 -10.81
C THR A 301 3.33 4.79 -9.64
N VAL A 302 3.98 3.67 -9.92
CA VAL A 302 4.32 2.64 -8.92
C VAL A 302 5.79 2.25 -9.05
N GLU A 303 6.51 2.42 -7.95
CA GLU A 303 7.93 2.07 -7.78
C GLU A 303 8.06 0.94 -6.78
N SER A 304 8.70 -0.15 -7.20
CA SER A 304 9.00 -1.29 -6.32
C SER A 304 10.33 -1.08 -5.59
N VAL A 305 10.43 -1.59 -4.36
CA VAL A 305 11.69 -1.62 -3.61
C VAL A 305 12.67 -2.65 -4.21
N ASP A 306 12.15 -3.73 -4.80
CA ASP A 306 12.93 -4.74 -5.53
C ASP A 306 12.28 -5.01 -6.89
N PRO A 307 12.59 -4.20 -7.93
CA PRO A 307 11.98 -4.36 -9.26
C PRO A 307 12.32 -5.69 -9.95
N VAL A 308 13.40 -6.36 -9.56
CA VAL A 308 13.88 -7.59 -10.21
C VAL A 308 13.01 -8.76 -9.81
N HIS A 309 12.90 -9.04 -8.51
CA HIS A 309 12.12 -10.18 -8.00
C HIS A 309 10.64 -9.81 -7.78
N ARG A 310 10.34 -8.54 -7.50
CA ARG A 310 8.99 -8.02 -7.23
C ARG A 310 8.67 -6.85 -8.16
N PRO A 311 8.47 -7.11 -9.47
CA PRO A 311 8.19 -6.03 -10.42
C PRO A 311 6.89 -5.29 -10.08
N PRO A 312 6.81 -3.97 -10.31
CA PRO A 312 5.62 -3.16 -10.01
C PRO A 312 4.31 -3.71 -10.59
N LEU A 313 4.37 -4.32 -11.78
CA LEU A 313 3.22 -5.01 -12.40
C LEU A 313 2.64 -6.12 -11.51
N GLY A 314 3.51 -6.90 -10.86
CA GLY A 314 3.11 -7.94 -9.92
C GLY A 314 2.46 -7.33 -8.69
N LEU A 315 3.02 -6.24 -8.16
CA LEU A 315 2.47 -5.52 -7.01
C LEU A 315 1.06 -5.00 -7.25
N VAL A 316 0.80 -4.36 -8.40
CA VAL A 316 -0.55 -3.87 -8.75
C VAL A 316 -1.55 -5.01 -8.84
N ARG A 317 -1.14 -6.16 -9.42
CA ARG A 317 -2.00 -7.36 -9.47
C ARG A 317 -2.31 -7.88 -8.07
N SER A 318 -1.29 -8.04 -7.22
CA SER A 318 -1.45 -8.46 -5.83
C SER A 318 -2.37 -7.52 -5.06
N ALA A 319 -2.28 -6.21 -5.27
CA ALA A 319 -3.16 -5.24 -4.61
C ALA A 319 -4.64 -5.41 -5.02
N ILE A 320 -4.89 -5.64 -6.31
CA ILE A 320 -6.24 -5.91 -6.80
C ILE A 320 -6.77 -7.24 -6.23
N ASP A 321 -5.93 -8.28 -6.17
CA ASP A 321 -6.28 -9.58 -5.61
C ASP A 321 -6.58 -9.51 -4.10
N VAL A 322 -5.87 -8.67 -3.34
CA VAL A 322 -6.16 -8.41 -1.92
C VAL A 322 -7.56 -7.85 -1.72
N MET A 323 -7.99 -6.87 -2.53
CA MET A 323 -9.36 -6.33 -2.43
C MET A 323 -10.42 -7.38 -2.77
N ILE A 324 -10.17 -8.22 -3.80
CA ILE A 324 -11.06 -9.32 -4.18
C ILE A 324 -11.20 -10.29 -3.01
N SER A 325 -10.09 -10.71 -2.42
CA SER A 325 -10.05 -11.63 -1.28
C SER A 325 -10.79 -11.07 -0.06
N LYS A 326 -10.64 -9.77 0.24
CA LYS A 326 -11.42 -9.10 1.29
C LYS A 326 -12.92 -9.17 1.02
N CYS A 327 -13.34 -8.86 -0.21
CA CYS A 327 -14.76 -8.92 -0.56
C CYS A 327 -15.31 -10.35 -0.45
N GLU A 328 -14.56 -11.35 -0.92
CA GLU A 328 -14.94 -12.77 -0.81
C GLU A 328 -15.05 -13.23 0.66
N HIS A 329 -14.12 -12.78 1.51
CA HIS A 329 -14.16 -13.05 2.93
C HIS A 329 -15.43 -12.49 3.58
N TYR A 330 -15.71 -11.20 3.43
CA TYR A 330 -16.92 -10.60 4.02
C TYR A 330 -18.20 -11.14 3.41
N LEU A 331 -18.20 -11.53 2.13
CA LEU A 331 -19.34 -12.22 1.53
C LEU A 331 -19.62 -13.55 2.24
N ALA A 332 -18.60 -14.38 2.46
CA ALA A 332 -18.76 -15.64 3.19
C ALA A 332 -19.31 -15.41 4.62
N VAL A 333 -18.84 -14.38 5.32
CA VAL A 333 -19.35 -14.01 6.65
C VAL A 333 -20.84 -13.61 6.57
N THR A 334 -21.21 -12.77 5.61
CA THR A 334 -22.60 -12.29 5.46
C THR A 334 -23.57 -13.36 4.95
N GLU A 335 -23.07 -14.41 4.31
CA GLU A 335 -23.86 -15.56 3.82
C GLU A 335 -24.03 -16.66 4.87
N THR A 336 -23.30 -16.58 5.99
CA THR A 336 -23.40 -17.53 7.09
C THR A 336 -24.82 -17.50 7.70
N PRO A 337 -25.46 -18.67 7.92
CA PRO A 337 -26.80 -18.72 8.50
C PRO A 337 -26.87 -17.99 9.85
N GLY A 338 -27.87 -17.10 10.02
CA GLY A 338 -28.06 -16.32 11.24
C GLY A 338 -27.40 -14.94 11.24
N PHE A 339 -26.54 -14.61 10.26
CA PHE A 339 -25.98 -13.27 10.14
C PHE A 339 -27.09 -12.22 9.93
N GLY A 340 -27.16 -11.22 10.81
CA GLY A 340 -28.19 -10.18 10.78
C GLY A 340 -29.59 -10.62 11.22
N GLN A 341 -29.71 -11.75 11.95
CA GLN A 341 -30.99 -12.23 12.51
C GLN A 341 -31.13 -11.98 14.02
N THR A 342 -30.02 -11.84 14.75
CA THR A 342 -30.01 -11.71 16.22
C THR A 342 -30.32 -10.28 16.67
N THR A 343 -31.31 -10.14 17.57
CA THR A 343 -31.74 -8.87 18.18
C THR A 343 -31.19 -8.66 19.60
N ASP A 344 -30.12 -9.33 20.01
CA ASP A 344 -29.62 -9.26 21.38
C ASP A 344 -28.77 -8.01 21.62
N VAL A 345 -29.43 -6.84 21.56
CA VAL A 345 -28.94 -5.60 22.14
C VAL A 345 -29.51 -5.48 23.56
N THR A 346 -29.04 -6.31 24.50
CA THR A 346 -29.07 -6.01 25.96
C THR A 346 -28.39 -7.13 26.76
N ALA A 347 -27.05 -7.11 26.86
CA ALA A 347 -26.37 -7.93 27.87
C ALA A 347 -25.01 -7.39 28.33
N HIS A 348 -24.78 -6.07 28.41
CA HIS A 348 -23.54 -5.54 29.03
C HIS A 348 -23.68 -4.27 29.87
N VAL A 349 -24.86 -4.04 30.47
CA VAL A 349 -25.00 -3.03 31.53
C VAL A 349 -25.91 -3.58 32.63
N LYS A 350 -25.33 -4.27 33.62
CA LYS A 350 -25.82 -4.41 35.02
C LYS A 350 -24.94 -5.39 35.82
N SER A 351 -23.98 -4.89 36.57
CA SER A 351 -23.92 -5.00 38.04
C SER A 351 -22.53 -4.62 38.55
N GLN A 352 -22.42 -3.40 39.09
CA GLN A 352 -21.46 -3.10 40.14
C GLN A 352 -22.28 -2.58 41.32
N THR A 353 -22.64 -3.49 42.21
CA THR A 353 -23.05 -3.18 43.59
C THR A 353 -22.59 -4.33 44.49
N SER A 354 -21.51 -4.04 45.24
CA SER A 354 -21.13 -4.53 46.57
C SER A 354 -21.31 -6.01 46.94
N THR A 355 -20.22 -6.71 47.27
CA THR A 355 -19.90 -7.10 48.68
C THR A 355 -18.50 -7.71 48.82
N SER A 356 -17.90 -7.45 49.98
CA SER A 356 -16.57 -7.82 50.47
C SER A 356 -16.38 -9.32 50.77
N GLY A 357 -15.18 -9.84 50.52
CA GLY A 357 -14.70 -11.11 51.10
C GLY A 357 -13.26 -11.42 50.65
N ALA A 358 -12.33 -11.51 51.61
CA ALA A 358 -10.93 -11.85 51.40
C ALA A 358 -10.70 -13.37 51.33
N GLY A 359 -9.73 -13.81 50.52
CA GLY A 359 -9.25 -15.19 50.50
C GLY A 359 -8.30 -15.48 49.32
N THR A 360 -7.09 -15.92 49.65
CA THR A 360 -5.97 -16.36 48.80
C THR A 360 -6.26 -17.66 48.03
N ASP A 361 -5.79 -17.81 46.79
CA ASP A 361 -4.75 -18.76 46.34
C ASP A 361 -4.65 -18.85 44.80
N GLU A 362 -3.48 -19.21 44.29
CA GLU A 362 -3.08 -19.28 42.88
C GLU A 362 -3.83 -20.38 42.09
N THR A 363 -4.21 -20.11 40.82
CA THR A 363 -4.29 -21.09 39.72
C THR A 363 -4.59 -20.41 38.38
N ILE A 364 -3.70 -20.64 37.41
CA ILE A 364 -3.86 -20.69 35.95
C ILE A 364 -5.11 -19.96 35.39
N LYS A 365 -4.91 -18.74 34.89
CA LYS A 365 -5.85 -18.10 33.95
C LYS A 365 -5.35 -18.31 32.53
N ASP A 366 -5.81 -19.40 31.91
CA ASP A 366 -6.00 -19.42 30.46
C ASP A 366 -6.91 -18.25 30.10
N SER A 367 -6.35 -17.28 29.42
CA SER A 367 -7.06 -16.11 28.89
C SER A 367 -7.79 -16.50 27.61
N VAL A 368 -8.85 -17.30 27.76
CA VAL A 368 -9.89 -17.38 26.74
C VAL A 368 -10.72 -16.10 26.84
N ALA A 369 -10.35 -15.11 26.02
CA ALA A 369 -11.15 -13.92 25.76
C ALA A 369 -12.35 -14.25 24.83
N PRO A 370 -13.46 -13.50 24.90
CA PRO A 370 -14.79 -13.96 24.56
C PRO A 370 -15.02 -14.08 23.04
N GLY A 371 -15.74 -15.12 22.63
CA GLY A 371 -15.97 -15.46 21.22
C GLY A 371 -16.67 -14.38 20.42
N GLY A 372 -15.94 -13.78 19.48
CA GLY A 372 -16.48 -12.97 18.37
C GLY A 372 -16.13 -13.64 17.03
N ASN A 373 -16.87 -13.30 15.97
CA ASN A 373 -16.62 -13.77 14.59
C ASN A 373 -15.34 -13.11 14.01
N ARG A 374 -14.20 -13.34 14.65
CA ARG A 374 -12.90 -12.80 14.26
C ARG A 374 -12.11 -13.87 13.53
N SER A 375 -11.45 -13.46 12.45
CA SER A 375 -10.69 -14.32 11.55
C SER A 375 -9.44 -13.58 11.09
N GLN A 376 -8.57 -14.23 10.31
CA GLN A 376 -7.38 -13.59 9.75
C GLN A 376 -7.46 -13.48 8.24
N VAL A 377 -7.20 -12.30 7.71
CA VAL A 377 -7.03 -12.04 6.28
C VAL A 377 -5.69 -11.34 6.09
N ASN A 378 -4.82 -11.92 5.26
CA ASN A 378 -3.47 -11.40 4.99
C ASN A 378 -2.64 -11.11 6.25
N GLY A 379 -2.72 -12.00 7.25
CA GLY A 379 -1.90 -11.92 8.47
C GLY A 379 -2.40 -10.95 9.53
N HIS A 380 -3.59 -10.37 9.36
CA HIS A 380 -4.18 -9.45 10.32
C HIS A 380 -5.63 -9.83 10.66
N GLU A 381 -6.04 -9.48 11.88
CA GLU A 381 -7.33 -9.83 12.46
C GLU A 381 -8.45 -8.96 11.89
N VAL A 382 -9.42 -9.61 11.24
CA VAL A 382 -10.60 -8.97 10.67
C VAL A 382 -11.88 -9.58 11.23
N GLY A 383 -12.95 -8.80 11.26
CA GLY A 383 -14.26 -9.25 11.75
C GLY A 383 -15.38 -8.38 11.25
N LEU A 384 -16.59 -8.93 11.21
CA LEU A 384 -17.79 -8.22 10.83
C LEU A 384 -18.94 -8.57 11.79
N GLU A 385 -19.47 -7.54 12.44
CA GLU A 385 -20.54 -7.67 13.42
C GLU A 385 -21.67 -6.69 13.15
N VAL A 386 -22.89 -7.07 13.53
CA VAL A 386 -24.06 -6.18 13.51
C VAL A 386 -24.15 -5.50 14.88
N THR A 387 -23.91 -4.20 14.92
CA THR A 387 -23.87 -3.43 16.18
C THR A 387 -25.23 -2.88 16.56
N HIS A 388 -25.97 -2.38 15.57
CA HIS A 388 -27.31 -1.84 15.78
C HIS A 388 -28.19 -2.21 14.59
N MET A 389 -29.41 -2.65 14.87
CA MET A 389 -30.41 -2.97 13.86
C MET A 389 -31.76 -2.41 14.29
N SER A 390 -32.40 -1.64 13.41
CA SER A 390 -33.75 -1.16 13.65
C SER A 390 -34.75 -2.32 13.63
N PRO A 391 -35.90 -2.22 14.35
CA PRO A 391 -36.90 -3.28 14.38
C PRO A 391 -37.45 -3.67 13.00
N ASP A 392 -37.54 -2.69 12.10
CA ASP A 392 -37.96 -2.87 10.70
C ASP A 392 -36.84 -3.40 9.79
N ARG A 393 -35.62 -3.58 10.32
CA ARG A 393 -34.40 -4.01 9.61
C ARG A 393 -34.00 -3.13 8.42
N LYS A 394 -34.61 -1.95 8.31
CA LYS A 394 -34.32 -0.99 7.24
C LYS A 394 -33.08 -0.15 7.53
N ARG A 395 -32.64 -0.07 8.78
CA ARG A 395 -31.42 0.61 9.20
C ARG A 395 -30.54 -0.33 10.01
N VAL A 396 -29.33 -0.55 9.54
CA VAL A 396 -28.36 -1.41 10.23
C VAL A 396 -26.99 -0.73 10.24
N THR A 397 -26.35 -0.78 11.40
CA THR A 397 -24.97 -0.37 11.64
C THR A 397 -24.11 -1.62 11.77
N TYR A 398 -23.16 -1.78 10.85
CA TYR A 398 -22.18 -2.85 10.86
C TYR A 398 -20.85 -2.33 11.41
N THR A 399 -20.15 -3.12 12.21
CA THR A 399 -18.77 -2.84 12.60
C THR A 399 -17.85 -3.78 11.86
N PHE A 400 -16.98 -3.22 11.01
CA PHE A 400 -15.87 -3.94 10.41
C PHE A 400 -14.64 -3.72 11.28
N TYR A 401 -14.17 -4.77 11.93
CA TYR A 401 -12.88 -4.77 12.64
C TYR A 401 -11.78 -4.99 11.63
N GLY A 402 -10.68 -4.25 11.81
CA GLY A 402 -9.52 -4.39 10.97
C GLY A 402 -9.59 -3.67 9.62
N GLU A 403 -10.67 -2.93 9.36
CA GLU A 403 -10.88 -2.21 8.10
C GLU A 403 -10.89 -0.71 8.32
N ASP A 404 -10.58 0.02 7.25
CA ASP A 404 -10.45 1.47 7.27
C ASP A 404 -11.12 2.10 6.03
N HIS A 405 -10.73 3.33 5.68
CA HIS A 405 -11.24 4.01 4.49
C HIS A 405 -11.01 3.26 3.17
N THR A 406 -10.04 2.34 3.10
CA THR A 406 -9.71 1.54 1.90
C THR A 406 -10.91 0.72 1.44
N LEU A 407 -11.48 -0.08 2.35
CA LEU A 407 -12.71 -0.83 2.08
C LEU A 407 -13.92 0.10 2.17
N GLY A 408 -14.01 0.93 3.23
CA GLY A 408 -15.19 1.72 3.53
C GLY A 408 -15.61 2.68 2.40
N SER A 409 -14.66 3.41 1.81
CA SER A 409 -14.97 4.37 0.73
C SER A 409 -15.45 3.67 -0.54
N ALA A 410 -14.74 2.62 -0.95
CA ALA A 410 -15.07 1.85 -2.15
C ALA A 410 -16.40 1.09 -2.00
N LEU A 411 -16.67 0.50 -0.83
CA LEU A 411 -17.92 -0.19 -0.55
C LEU A 411 -19.10 0.77 -0.48
N ARG A 412 -18.94 1.92 0.20
CA ARG A 412 -19.97 2.98 0.25
C ARG A 412 -20.36 3.43 -1.15
N PHE A 413 -19.37 3.62 -2.02
CA PHE A 413 -19.60 3.99 -3.41
C PHE A 413 -20.45 2.96 -4.16
N CYS A 414 -20.18 1.66 -4.00
CA CYS A 414 -21.00 0.61 -4.59
C CYS A 414 -22.43 0.57 -4.02
N ILE A 415 -22.59 0.74 -2.70
CA ILE A 415 -23.90 0.66 -2.03
C ILE A 415 -24.80 1.85 -2.40
N LEU A 416 -24.28 3.07 -2.42
CA LEU A 416 -25.06 4.28 -2.75
C LEU A 416 -25.64 4.27 -4.17
N ARG A 417 -25.16 3.38 -5.04
CA ARG A 417 -25.65 3.22 -6.41
C ARG A 417 -26.76 2.19 -6.55
N SER A 418 -27.02 1.42 -5.50
CA SER A 418 -28.21 0.58 -5.42
C SER A 418 -29.46 1.44 -5.26
N THR A 419 -30.46 1.24 -6.10
CA THR A 419 -31.77 1.91 -5.98
C THR A 419 -32.51 1.58 -4.69
N ARG A 420 -32.11 0.51 -3.99
CA ARG A 420 -32.65 0.12 -2.68
C ARG A 420 -32.05 0.90 -1.53
N ALA A 421 -30.84 1.44 -1.67
CA ALA A 421 -30.16 2.18 -0.61
C ALA A 421 -30.67 3.62 -0.57
N SER A 422 -31.18 4.05 0.59
CA SER A 422 -31.57 5.44 0.83
C SER A 422 -30.43 6.26 1.41
N PHE A 423 -29.60 5.63 2.23
CA PHE A 423 -28.43 6.24 2.84
C PHE A 423 -27.34 5.19 3.06
N CYS A 424 -26.10 5.59 2.85
CA CYS A 424 -24.94 4.82 3.25
C CYS A 424 -23.80 5.75 3.65
N GLY A 425 -23.28 5.52 4.86
CA GLY A 425 -22.18 6.28 5.44
C GLY A 425 -21.28 5.36 6.25
N TYR A 426 -20.06 5.81 6.48
CA TYR A 426 -19.18 5.13 7.43
C TYR A 426 -18.34 6.16 8.19
N CYS A 427 -17.91 5.79 9.39
CA CYS A 427 -16.99 6.58 10.19
C CYS A 427 -15.94 5.68 10.84
N ILE A 428 -14.77 6.27 11.10
CA ILE A 428 -13.81 5.72 12.03
C ILE A 428 -14.18 6.30 13.40
N PRO A 429 -14.64 5.48 14.37
CA PRO A 429 -15.08 5.98 15.67
C PRO A 429 -13.92 6.62 16.44
N HIS A 430 -12.72 6.04 16.35
CA HIS A 430 -11.53 6.57 16.98
C HIS A 430 -10.26 6.16 16.19
N PRO A 431 -9.28 7.04 15.97
CA PRO A 431 -8.07 6.71 15.20
C PRO A 431 -7.20 5.59 15.77
N LEU A 432 -7.28 5.35 17.08
CA LEU A 432 -6.55 4.26 17.76
C LEU A 432 -7.31 2.93 17.78
N GLU A 433 -8.58 2.92 17.38
CA GLU A 433 -9.36 1.69 17.30
C GLU A 433 -9.40 1.21 15.85
N ASP A 434 -8.89 0.00 15.61
CA ASP A 434 -8.82 -0.55 14.27
C ASP A 434 -10.18 -1.13 13.83
N LYS A 435 -11.15 -0.24 13.62
CA LYS A 435 -12.49 -0.59 13.13
C LYS A 435 -13.18 0.59 12.44
N ILE A 436 -14.15 0.28 11.59
CA ILE A 436 -15.10 1.25 11.04
C ILE A 436 -16.53 0.88 11.40
N HIS A 437 -17.35 1.89 11.65
CA HIS A 437 -18.80 1.75 11.72
C HIS A 437 -19.39 2.11 10.36
N PHE A 438 -20.23 1.24 9.83
CA PHE A 438 -20.79 1.31 8.49
C PHE A 438 -22.31 1.28 8.59
N ASP A 439 -22.95 2.40 8.29
CA ASP A 439 -24.37 2.61 8.40
C ASP A 439 -25.04 2.45 7.03
N ILE A 440 -26.06 1.60 6.97
CA ILE A 440 -26.88 1.40 5.77
C ILE A 440 -28.34 1.63 6.15
N GLN A 441 -29.02 2.46 5.35
CA GLN A 441 -30.46 2.61 5.38
C GLN A 441 -31.02 2.27 3.99
N VAL A 442 -32.14 1.55 3.97
CA VAL A 442 -32.80 1.13 2.73
C VAL A 442 -34.22 1.67 2.64
N HIS A 443 -34.70 1.88 1.41
CA HIS A 443 -36.12 2.17 1.15
C HIS A 443 -36.96 0.90 1.33
N ASP A 444 -36.54 -0.16 0.65
CA ASP A 444 -37.23 -1.45 0.59
C ASP A 444 -36.25 -2.63 0.72
N GLY A 445 -36.71 -3.71 1.34
CA GLY A 445 -35.90 -4.91 1.63
C GLY A 445 -35.10 -4.81 2.93
N SER A 446 -34.05 -5.62 3.04
CA SER A 446 -33.16 -5.68 4.20
C SER A 446 -31.84 -4.97 3.92
N ALA A 447 -31.32 -4.21 4.89
CA ALA A 447 -30.00 -3.59 4.78
C ALA A 447 -28.87 -4.63 4.59
N SER A 448 -29.03 -5.85 5.14
CA SER A 448 -28.06 -6.94 4.98
C SER A 448 -28.01 -7.51 3.57
N ASP A 449 -29.12 -7.47 2.84
CA ASP A 449 -29.13 -7.86 1.41
C ASP A 449 -28.38 -6.81 0.60
N VAL A 450 -28.63 -5.52 0.87
CA VAL A 450 -27.95 -4.41 0.19
C VAL A 450 -26.45 -4.40 0.47
N LEU A 451 -26.02 -4.73 1.70
CA LEU A 451 -24.61 -4.92 2.02
C LEU A 451 -23.98 -6.03 1.16
N ARG A 452 -24.64 -7.20 1.08
CA ARG A 452 -24.18 -8.33 0.26
C ARG A 452 -24.07 -7.96 -1.21
N ASP A 453 -25.07 -7.26 -1.74
CA ASP A 453 -25.07 -6.81 -3.12
C ASP A 453 -23.97 -5.78 -3.39
N GLY A 454 -23.70 -4.88 -2.42
CA GLY A 454 -22.58 -3.94 -2.47
C GLY A 454 -21.22 -4.63 -2.50
N LEU A 455 -21.01 -5.66 -1.66
CA LEU A 455 -19.78 -6.45 -1.63
C LEU A 455 -19.59 -7.26 -2.93
N ARG A 456 -20.66 -7.84 -3.48
CA ARG A 456 -20.64 -8.53 -4.79
C ARG A 456 -20.27 -7.57 -5.91
N CYS A 457 -20.91 -6.40 -5.92
CA CYS A 457 -20.62 -5.33 -6.86
C CYS A 457 -19.14 -4.90 -6.80
N LEU A 458 -18.61 -4.67 -5.60
CA LEU A 458 -17.22 -4.27 -5.40
C LEU A 458 -16.24 -5.35 -5.90
N ARG A 459 -16.45 -6.60 -5.52
CA ARG A 459 -15.67 -7.76 -6.01
C ARG A 459 -15.67 -7.83 -7.53
N ASP A 460 -16.84 -7.69 -8.15
CA ASP A 460 -17.00 -7.80 -9.60
C ASP A 460 -16.33 -6.63 -10.34
N CYS A 461 -16.35 -5.41 -9.76
CA CYS A 461 -15.60 -4.27 -10.26
C CYS A 461 -14.10 -4.54 -10.24
N PHE A 462 -13.53 -4.97 -9.10
CA PHE A 462 -12.10 -5.28 -8.99
C PHE A 462 -11.68 -6.48 -9.85
N THR A 463 -12.57 -7.46 -10.02
CA THR A 463 -12.35 -8.60 -10.93
C THR A 463 -12.26 -8.14 -12.39
N HIS A 464 -13.11 -7.19 -12.80
CA HIS A 464 -13.03 -6.57 -14.12
C HIS A 464 -11.76 -5.73 -14.28
N ILE A 465 -11.42 -4.90 -13.29
CA ILE A 465 -10.19 -4.10 -13.28
C ILE A 465 -8.97 -5.02 -13.47
N ARG A 466 -8.91 -6.15 -12.74
CA ARG A 466 -7.85 -7.17 -12.89
C ARG A 466 -7.74 -7.69 -14.32
N SER A 467 -8.87 -8.02 -14.93
CA SER A 467 -8.93 -8.57 -16.30
C SER A 467 -8.44 -7.55 -17.32
N VAL A 468 -8.90 -6.30 -17.25
CA VAL A 468 -8.51 -5.22 -18.15
C VAL A 468 -7.04 -4.85 -17.95
N PHE A 469 -6.56 -4.76 -16.70
CA PHE A 469 -5.14 -4.52 -16.40
C PHE A 469 -4.25 -5.62 -16.99
N LYS A 470 -4.62 -6.90 -16.82
CA LYS A 470 -3.88 -8.03 -17.40
C LYS A 470 -3.79 -7.93 -18.93
N LYS A 471 -4.88 -7.56 -19.60
CA LYS A 471 -4.89 -7.33 -21.06
C LYS A 471 -3.96 -6.19 -21.47
N ALA A 472 -4.05 -5.04 -20.79
CA ALA A 472 -3.20 -3.89 -21.05
C ALA A 472 -1.70 -4.21 -20.90
N VAL A 473 -1.34 -5.01 -19.89
CA VAL A 473 0.03 -5.50 -19.68
C VAL A 473 0.48 -6.43 -20.82
N SER A 474 -0.38 -7.35 -21.25
CA SER A 474 -0.07 -8.24 -22.37
C SER A 474 0.10 -7.47 -23.69
N GLU A 475 -0.72 -6.46 -23.94
CA GLU A 475 -0.61 -5.58 -25.11
C GLU A 475 0.69 -4.77 -25.08
N PHE A 476 1.00 -4.15 -23.94
CA PHE A 476 2.25 -3.40 -23.76
C PHE A 476 3.49 -4.26 -24.00
N LYS A 477 3.52 -5.49 -23.45
CA LYS A 477 4.65 -6.42 -23.69
C LYS A 477 4.82 -6.75 -25.17
N LYS A 478 3.73 -6.93 -25.93
CA LYS A 478 3.81 -7.17 -27.38
C LYS A 478 4.39 -5.97 -28.11
N THR A 479 3.91 -4.76 -27.80
CA THR A 479 4.43 -3.53 -28.41
C THR A 479 5.90 -3.29 -28.09
N CYS A 480 6.37 -3.65 -26.90
CA CYS A 480 7.79 -3.60 -26.56
C CYS A 480 8.62 -4.61 -27.36
N THR A 481 8.14 -5.85 -27.54
CA THR A 481 8.85 -6.87 -28.34
C THR A 481 8.87 -6.56 -29.83
N GLU A 482 7.90 -5.81 -30.36
CA GLU A 482 7.87 -5.38 -31.77
C GLU A 482 8.80 -4.18 -32.05
N LYS A 483 9.16 -3.42 -31.00
CA LYS A 483 10.04 -2.24 -31.09
C LYS A 483 11.52 -2.54 -30.77
N ALA A 484 11.81 -3.70 -30.18
CA ALA A 484 13.15 -4.19 -29.88
C ALA A 484 13.66 -5.08 -31.02
#